data_AF-A0AAN7U9B5-F1
#
_entry.id   AF-A0AAN7U9B5-F1
#
_cell.length_a   1.000
_cell.length_b   1.000
_cell.length_c   1.000
_cell.angle_alpha   90.00
_cell.angle_beta   90.00
_cell.angle_gamma   90.00
#
_symmetry.space_group_name_H-M   'P 1'
#
loop_
_entity.id
_entity.type
_entity.pdbx_description
1 polymer ?
#
loop_
_entity_poly.entity_id
_entity_poly.type
_entity_poly.pdbx_seq_one_letter_code
_entity_poly.pdbx_strand_id
1 'polypeptide(L)'
;MDYTKIFFIIFFLIILLFLLIFNLKNLIIIRSNFKHRIAWEKCKQLKISIPMDKRKNSFELEKILEIKLKKVLDKINSGSIFLIQNNSDPVSIFMRLGITGRFSHSAIILKPNFFNESGKKPLLWQAAGEKIGTKNSGPDIHSFCAFLSEYMTRYPNCRYAIRNLSQPLNPSQSFSLHDFIISTIKQKKFVFVSNFEMFWCFYTETLFRFLLPLDPYMKISNKNELTFCSKLITETYQHIGLVDNNVNSFATTPNYFSFPNSNHFLINETEIIFTP
;
A
#
# COMPACT_ATOMS: atom_id res chain seq x y z
N MET A 1 32.33 43.36 17.62
CA MET A 1 31.50 42.15 17.74
C MET A 1 32.23 41.03 17.03
N ASP A 2 32.53 39.92 17.71
CA ASP A 2 33.35 38.84 17.13
C ASP A 2 32.45 37.90 16.31
N TYR A 3 32.36 38.19 15.02
CA TYR A 3 31.51 37.46 14.07
C TYR A 3 31.86 35.97 13.98
N THR A 4 33.10 35.60 14.30
CA THR A 4 33.55 34.20 14.31
C THR A 4 32.85 33.41 15.41
N LYS A 5 32.76 33.97 16.62
CA LYS A 5 32.04 33.33 17.75
C LYS A 5 30.55 33.20 17.49
N ILE A 6 29.94 34.24 16.89
CA ILE A 6 28.52 34.23 16.52
C ILE A 6 28.25 33.15 15.46
N PHE A 7 29.11 33.05 14.43
CA PHE A 7 29.03 32.02 13.41
C PHE A 7 29.11 30.61 14.01
N PHE A 8 30.07 30.34 14.90
CA PHE A 8 30.19 29.03 15.55
C PHE A 8 28.98 28.66 16.41
N ILE A 9 28.41 29.63 17.13
CA ILE A 9 27.18 29.42 17.93
C ILE A 9 26.01 29.04 17.02
N ILE A 10 25.79 29.79 15.93
CA ILE A 10 24.73 29.51 14.96
C ILE A 10 24.94 28.14 14.30
N PHE A 11 26.16 27.83 13.88
CA PHE A 11 26.50 26.55 13.25
C PHE A 11 26.26 25.36 14.19
N PHE A 12 26.67 25.48 15.46
CA PHE A 12 26.41 24.46 16.47
C PHE A 12 24.91 24.29 16.75
N LEU A 13 24.14 25.38 16.82
CA LEU A 13 22.69 25.36 16.95
C LEU A 13 22.02 24.65 15.77
N ILE A 14 22.47 24.90 14.53
CA ILE A 14 21.96 24.22 13.34
C ILE A 14 22.22 22.71 13.41
N ILE A 15 23.45 22.30 13.78
CA ILE A 15 23.79 20.88 13.95
C ILE A 15 22.93 20.24 15.04
N LEU A 16 22.77 20.90 16.19
CA LEU A 16 21.95 20.40 17.29
C LEU A 16 20.48 20.25 16.87
N LEU A 17 19.93 21.24 16.16
CA LEU A 17 18.56 21.19 15.64
C LEU A 17 18.40 20.05 14.64
N PHE A 18 19.37 19.85 13.75
CA PHE A 18 19.37 18.74 12.79
C PHE A 18 19.39 17.38 13.49
N LEU A 19 20.25 17.20 14.50
CA LEU A 19 20.32 15.98 15.31
C LEU A 19 19.03 15.77 16.10
N LEU A 20 18.43 16.83 16.64
CA LEU A 20 17.15 16.77 17.35
C LEU A 20 16.02 16.31 16.42
N ILE A 21 15.90 16.91 15.23
CA ILE A 21 14.90 16.53 14.23
C ILE A 21 15.10 15.07 13.78
N PHE A 22 16.35 14.67 13.54
CA PHE A 22 16.69 13.30 13.15
C PHE A 22 16.31 12.28 14.23
N ASN A 23 16.63 12.56 15.49
CA ASN A 23 16.29 11.70 16.61
C ASN A 23 14.78 11.69 16.90
N LEU A 24 14.10 12.82 16.75
CA LEU A 24 12.65 12.92 16.90
C LEU A 24 11.93 12.08 15.85
N LYS A 25 12.39 12.11 14.59
CA LYS A 25 11.88 11.22 13.53
C LYS A 25 11.99 9.76 13.94
N ASN A 26 13.15 9.32 14.42
CA ASN A 26 13.35 7.93 14.86
C ASN A 26 12.44 7.57 16.04
N LEU A 27 12.29 8.47 17.01
CA LEU A 27 11.38 8.27 18.15
C LEU A 27 9.92 8.13 17.72
N ILE A 28 9.46 8.96 16.78
CA ILE A 28 8.09 8.90 16.22
C ILE A 28 7.87 7.57 15.49
N ILE A 29 8.84 7.12 14.69
CA ILE A 29 8.78 5.83 13.98
C ILE A 29 8.69 4.68 14.98
N ILE A 30 9.54 4.68 16.02
CA ILE A 30 9.54 3.65 17.07
C ILE A 30 8.19 3.65 17.80
N ARG A 31 7.69 4.82 18.22
CA ARG A 31 6.40 4.93 18.94
C ARG A 31 5.22 4.47 18.08
N SER A 32 5.20 4.83 16.79
CA SER A 32 4.16 4.36 15.87
C SER A 32 4.22 2.85 15.67
N ASN A 33 5.42 2.30 15.41
CA ASN A 33 5.61 0.85 15.31
C ASN A 33 5.19 0.12 16.60
N PHE A 34 5.44 0.71 17.76
CA PHE A 34 4.99 0.18 19.05
C PHE A 34 3.46 0.17 19.16
N LYS A 35 2.78 1.26 18.80
CA LYS A 35 1.31 1.32 18.75
C LYS A 35 0.72 0.20 17.88
N HIS A 36 1.37 -0.11 16.76
CA HIS A 36 0.91 -1.14 15.84
C HIS A 36 1.31 -2.57 16.23
N ARG A 37 2.18 -2.75 17.24
CA ARG A 37 2.63 -4.07 17.70
C ARG A 37 1.46 -4.94 18.15
N ILE A 38 0.51 -4.38 18.90
CA ILE A 38 -0.68 -5.09 19.39
C ILE A 38 -1.53 -5.60 18.22
N ALA A 39 -1.66 -4.82 17.15
CA ALA A 39 -2.41 -5.25 15.96
C ALA A 39 -1.74 -6.45 15.28
N TRP A 40 -0.41 -6.45 15.20
CA TRP A 40 0.37 -7.55 14.64
C TRP A 40 0.33 -8.82 15.49
N GLU A 41 0.32 -8.71 16.82
CA GLU A 41 0.20 -9.86 17.73
C GLU A 41 -1.15 -10.59 17.56
N LYS A 42 -2.18 -9.89 17.08
CA LYS A 42 -3.49 -10.46 16.78
C LYS A 42 -3.59 -11.09 15.39
N CYS A 43 -2.61 -10.88 14.52
CA CYS A 43 -2.62 -11.47 13.18
C CYS A 43 -2.28 -12.96 13.24
N LYS A 44 -2.94 -13.75 12.38
CA LYS A 44 -2.48 -15.11 12.10
C LYS A 44 -1.10 -15.04 11.46
N GLN A 45 -0.20 -15.94 11.83
CA GLN A 45 1.15 -15.95 11.26
C GLN A 45 1.29 -17.05 10.20
N LEU A 46 1.80 -16.67 9.03
CA LEU A 46 2.24 -17.58 7.97
C LEU A 46 3.75 -17.45 7.83
N LYS A 47 4.49 -18.46 8.27
CA LYS A 47 5.96 -18.48 8.18
C LYS A 47 6.39 -19.16 6.88
N ILE A 48 7.23 -18.49 6.11
CA ILE A 48 7.80 -18.98 4.85
C ILE A 48 9.32 -18.89 4.96
N SER A 49 9.99 -20.04 4.93
CA SER A 49 11.46 -20.07 4.91
C SER A 49 11.98 -19.74 3.51
N ILE A 50 12.88 -18.77 3.45
CA ILE A 50 13.56 -18.27 2.25
C ILE A 50 15.04 -18.06 2.60
N PRO A 51 15.96 -18.81 1.96
CA PRO A 51 17.40 -18.66 2.16
C PRO A 51 17.87 -17.22 1.97
N MET A 52 18.71 -16.75 2.89
CA MET A 52 19.13 -15.34 2.94
C MET A 52 19.89 -14.88 1.70
N ASP A 53 20.69 -15.77 1.12
CA ASP A 53 21.46 -15.53 -0.11
C ASP A 53 20.54 -15.26 -1.32
N LYS A 54 19.39 -15.93 -1.37
CA LYS A 54 18.40 -15.82 -2.46
C LYS A 54 17.55 -14.55 -2.40
N ARG A 55 17.49 -13.86 -1.25
CA ARG A 55 16.69 -12.62 -1.09
C ARG A 55 17.21 -11.43 -1.89
N LYS A 56 18.47 -11.47 -2.31
CA LYS A 56 19.11 -10.40 -3.09
C LYS A 56 18.85 -10.51 -4.60
N ASN A 57 18.37 -11.65 -5.08
CA ASN A 57 18.08 -11.88 -6.50
C ASN A 57 16.56 -12.01 -6.70
N SER A 58 15.94 -10.99 -7.30
CA SER A 58 14.48 -10.93 -7.48
C SER A 58 13.93 -12.08 -8.32
N PHE A 59 14.68 -12.58 -9.31
CA PHE A 59 14.25 -13.67 -10.18
C PHE A 59 14.29 -15.03 -9.46
N GLU A 60 15.35 -15.30 -8.70
CA GLU A 60 15.40 -16.53 -7.88
C GLU A 60 14.36 -16.50 -6.77
N LEU A 61 14.17 -15.33 -6.15
CA LEU A 61 13.17 -15.11 -5.12
C LEU A 61 11.75 -15.31 -5.66
N GLU A 62 11.43 -14.82 -6.87
CA GLU A 62 10.13 -15.05 -7.52
C GLU A 62 9.80 -16.54 -7.60
N LYS A 63 10.73 -17.36 -8.10
CA LYS A 63 10.52 -18.81 -8.23
C LYS A 63 10.25 -19.49 -6.89
N ILE A 64 10.97 -19.10 -5.85
CA ILE A 64 10.78 -19.63 -4.49
C ILE A 64 9.40 -19.23 -3.97
N LEU A 65 9.03 -17.96 -4.14
CA LEU A 65 7.74 -17.42 -3.72
C LEU A 65 6.58 -18.11 -4.44
N GLU A 66 6.67 -18.33 -5.75
CA GLU A 66 5.67 -19.08 -6.52
C GLU A 66 5.39 -20.46 -5.94
N ILE A 67 6.44 -21.20 -5.56
CA ILE A 67 6.30 -22.54 -4.97
C ILE A 67 5.70 -22.45 -3.56
N LYS A 68 6.26 -21.58 -2.71
CA LYS A 68 5.91 -21.52 -1.28
C LYS A 68 4.54 -20.91 -1.03
N LEU A 69 4.13 -19.93 -1.83
CA LEU A 69 2.85 -19.24 -1.67
C LEU A 69 1.70 -19.93 -2.39
N LYS A 70 1.96 -20.86 -3.32
CA LYS A 70 0.91 -21.55 -4.09
C LYS A 70 -0.26 -22.04 -3.22
N LYS A 71 0.02 -22.89 -2.22
CA LYS A 71 -1.01 -23.46 -1.32
C LYS A 71 -1.77 -22.41 -0.51
N VAL A 72 -1.18 -21.25 -0.28
CA VAL A 72 -1.79 -20.14 0.46
C VAL A 72 -2.72 -19.38 -0.48
N LEU A 73 -2.23 -19.02 -1.66
CA LEU A 73 -2.98 -18.30 -2.70
C LEU A 73 -4.15 -19.13 -3.25
N ASP A 74 -4.04 -20.46 -3.30
CA ASP A 74 -5.15 -21.36 -3.70
C ASP A 74 -6.37 -21.22 -2.77
N LYS A 75 -6.13 -20.89 -1.48
CA LYS A 75 -7.17 -20.75 -0.45
C LYS A 75 -7.73 -19.33 -0.32
N ILE A 76 -7.13 -18.35 -1.00
CA ILE A 76 -7.52 -16.95 -0.94
C ILE A 76 -8.51 -16.66 -2.06
N ASN A 77 -9.58 -15.93 -1.80
CA ASN A 77 -10.58 -15.57 -2.79
C ASN A 77 -10.06 -14.45 -3.71
N SER A 78 -10.42 -14.47 -5.00
CA SER A 78 -10.24 -13.28 -5.86
C SER A 78 -10.99 -12.11 -5.24
N GLY A 79 -10.36 -10.94 -5.23
CA GLY A 79 -10.89 -9.78 -4.51
C GLY A 79 -10.38 -9.65 -3.08
N SER A 80 -9.52 -10.56 -2.58
CA SER A 80 -8.86 -10.39 -1.28
C SER A 80 -7.83 -9.27 -1.29
N ILE A 81 -7.40 -8.77 -0.13
CA ILE A 81 -6.44 -7.66 -0.05
C ILE A 81 -5.07 -8.13 0.40
N PHE A 82 -4.06 -7.64 -0.31
CA PHE A 82 -2.66 -7.62 0.11
C PHE A 82 -2.31 -6.24 0.69
N LEU A 83 -1.64 -6.21 1.84
CA LEU A 83 -1.26 -5.00 2.57
C LEU A 83 0.25 -5.00 2.83
N ILE A 84 0.88 -3.84 2.69
CA ILE A 84 2.32 -3.67 2.92
C ILE A 84 2.55 -2.56 3.93
N GLN A 85 3.33 -2.87 4.97
CA GLN A 85 3.94 -1.88 5.85
C GLN A 85 5.38 -1.72 5.40
N ASN A 86 5.67 -0.67 4.65
CA ASN A 86 7.03 -0.35 4.24
C ASN A 86 7.76 0.41 5.35
N ASN A 87 8.77 -0.23 5.95
CA ASN A 87 9.67 0.39 6.94
C ASN A 87 11.08 0.63 6.38
N SER A 88 11.29 0.47 5.08
CA SER A 88 12.57 0.74 4.42
C SER A 88 12.60 2.14 3.81
N ASP A 89 11.51 2.58 3.19
CA ASP A 89 11.44 3.86 2.50
C ASP A 89 10.97 4.99 3.43
N PRO A 90 11.77 6.07 3.63
CA PRO A 90 11.40 7.19 4.48
C PRO A 90 10.08 7.87 4.12
N VAL A 91 9.75 7.93 2.83
CA VAL A 91 8.52 8.56 2.35
C VAL A 91 7.31 7.74 2.75
N SER A 92 7.34 6.43 2.51
CA SER A 92 6.31 5.48 2.91
C SER A 92 6.09 5.50 4.42
N ILE A 93 7.17 5.58 5.20
CA ILE A 93 7.10 5.73 6.66
C ILE A 93 6.42 7.05 7.03
N PHE A 94 6.81 8.16 6.43
CA PHE A 94 6.22 9.47 6.71
C PHE A 94 4.73 9.50 6.35
N MET A 95 4.36 8.99 5.18
CA MET A 95 2.96 8.90 4.78
C MET A 95 2.16 8.12 5.81
N ARG A 96 2.63 6.92 6.17
CA ARG A 96 2.00 6.08 7.20
C ARG A 96 1.82 6.81 8.54
N LEU A 97 2.82 7.57 8.97
CA LEU A 97 2.76 8.38 10.19
C LEU A 97 1.73 9.51 10.07
N GLY A 98 1.74 10.24 8.94
CA GLY A 98 0.79 11.31 8.65
C GLY A 98 -0.64 10.79 8.68
N ILE A 99 -0.93 9.74 7.92
CA ILE A 99 -2.27 9.14 7.89
C ILE A 99 -2.59 8.26 9.11
N THR A 100 -1.74 8.26 10.14
CA THR A 100 -1.91 7.52 11.42
C THR A 100 -2.16 6.00 11.28
N GLY A 101 -1.58 5.40 10.24
CA GLY A 101 -1.83 4.03 9.83
C GLY A 101 -0.69 3.05 10.13
N ARG A 102 -0.96 1.75 9.96
CA ARG A 102 0.03 0.66 9.96
C ARG A 102 0.57 0.33 8.57
N PHE A 103 -0.27 0.43 7.54
CA PHE A 103 0.06 0.05 6.18
C PHE A 103 0.22 1.29 5.30
N SER A 104 1.21 1.23 4.40
CA SER A 104 1.54 2.27 3.42
C SER A 104 1.04 1.92 2.02
N HIS A 105 0.73 0.65 1.76
CA HIS A 105 0.23 0.19 0.46
C HIS A 105 -0.82 -0.91 0.58
N SER A 106 -1.67 -1.00 -0.43
CA SER A 106 -2.72 -2.01 -0.55
C SER A 106 -2.92 -2.42 -2.02
N ALA A 107 -3.24 -3.68 -2.26
CA ALA A 107 -3.56 -4.22 -3.58
C ALA A 107 -4.66 -5.29 -3.49
N ILE A 108 -5.45 -5.48 -4.54
CA ILE A 108 -6.40 -6.59 -4.66
C ILE A 108 -5.69 -7.80 -5.27
N ILE A 109 -5.82 -8.96 -4.64
CA ILE A 109 -5.33 -10.25 -5.13
C ILE A 109 -6.38 -10.85 -6.06
N LEU A 110 -5.94 -11.24 -7.26
CA LEU A 110 -6.74 -11.97 -8.24
C LEU A 110 -6.17 -13.37 -8.42
N LYS A 111 -7.03 -14.39 -8.41
CA LYS A 111 -6.61 -15.77 -8.65
C LYS A 111 -5.99 -15.94 -10.04
N PRO A 112 -5.23 -17.04 -10.25
CA PRO A 112 -4.94 -17.51 -11.59
C PRO A 112 -6.21 -17.60 -12.44
N ASN A 113 -6.02 -17.42 -13.75
CA ASN A 113 -7.05 -17.47 -14.78
C ASN A 113 -8.16 -16.40 -14.69
N PHE A 114 -7.94 -15.31 -13.93
CA PHE A 114 -8.99 -14.31 -13.72
C PHE A 114 -9.42 -13.59 -15.01
N PHE A 115 -8.50 -13.30 -15.93
CA PHE A 115 -8.81 -12.65 -17.22
C PHE A 115 -8.85 -13.61 -18.41
N ASN A 116 -8.16 -14.75 -18.32
CA ASN A 116 -8.08 -15.74 -19.38
C ASN A 116 -7.89 -17.15 -18.79
N GLU A 117 -8.49 -18.17 -19.39
CA GLU A 117 -8.41 -19.55 -18.89
C GLU A 117 -6.98 -20.14 -18.91
N SER A 118 -6.05 -19.48 -19.61
CA SER A 118 -4.64 -19.88 -19.73
C SER A 118 -3.68 -19.23 -18.72
N GLY A 119 -4.16 -18.27 -17.92
CA GLY A 119 -3.35 -17.48 -16.98
C GLY A 119 -2.92 -18.23 -15.71
N LYS A 120 -1.74 -18.85 -15.72
CA LYS A 120 -1.31 -19.72 -14.59
C LYS A 120 -0.89 -19.01 -13.30
N LYS A 121 -0.72 -17.68 -13.30
CA LYS A 121 -0.14 -16.94 -12.17
C LYS A 121 -1.18 -16.08 -11.44
N PRO A 122 -1.15 -16.00 -10.10
CA PRO A 122 -1.94 -15.04 -9.33
C PRO A 122 -1.47 -13.61 -9.64
N LEU A 123 -2.42 -12.69 -9.65
CA LEU A 123 -2.20 -11.30 -10.06
C LEU A 123 -2.55 -10.32 -8.93
N LEU A 124 -2.06 -9.10 -9.07
CA LEU A 124 -2.35 -7.96 -8.20
C LEU A 124 -2.95 -6.84 -9.03
N TRP A 125 -4.13 -6.39 -8.63
CA TRP A 125 -4.73 -5.14 -9.09
C TRP A 125 -4.38 -4.02 -8.11
N GLN A 126 -3.64 -3.02 -8.60
CA GLN A 126 -3.15 -1.92 -7.77
C GLN A 126 -2.89 -0.67 -8.59
N ALA A 127 -2.88 0.48 -7.90
CA ALA A 127 -2.22 1.68 -8.36
C ALA A 127 -0.90 1.78 -7.59
N ALA A 128 0.22 1.72 -8.30
CA ALA A 128 1.55 1.84 -7.69
C ALA A 128 2.37 2.88 -8.44
N GLY A 129 2.75 3.97 -7.75
CA GLY A 129 3.69 4.96 -8.29
C GLY A 129 5.11 4.42 -8.38
N GLU A 130 5.39 3.32 -7.71
CA GLU A 130 6.64 2.59 -7.83
C GLU A 130 6.60 1.78 -9.12
N LYS A 131 7.41 2.20 -10.10
CA LYS A 131 7.61 1.58 -11.42
C LYS A 131 8.31 0.22 -11.31
N ILE A 132 7.72 -0.71 -10.56
CA ILE A 132 8.21 -2.07 -10.31
C ILE A 132 7.80 -2.89 -11.53
N GLY A 133 8.79 -3.28 -12.35
CA GLY A 133 8.60 -4.05 -13.57
C GLY A 133 7.86 -3.37 -14.73
N THR A 134 7.23 -2.19 -14.56
CA THR A 134 6.50 -1.49 -15.64
C THR A 134 6.82 0.00 -15.70
N LYS A 135 6.66 0.62 -16.88
CA LYS A 135 6.73 2.09 -17.04
C LYS A 135 5.42 2.79 -16.70
N ASN A 136 4.36 2.04 -16.40
CA ASN A 136 3.03 2.57 -16.09
C ASN A 136 2.98 3.00 -14.62
N SER A 137 2.61 4.24 -14.35
CA SER A 137 2.41 4.73 -12.99
C SER A 137 0.95 4.62 -12.53
N GLY A 138 -0.01 4.44 -13.44
CA GLY A 138 -1.43 4.35 -13.13
C GLY A 138 -1.88 2.97 -12.61
N PRO A 139 -3.20 2.72 -12.54
CA PRO A 139 -3.74 1.40 -12.19
C PRO A 139 -3.28 0.34 -13.19
N ASP A 140 -2.78 -0.78 -12.69
CA ASP A 140 -2.27 -1.86 -13.53
C ASP A 140 -2.35 -3.23 -12.83
N ILE A 141 -2.10 -4.27 -13.62
CA ILE A 141 -2.09 -5.67 -13.22
C ILE A 141 -0.66 -6.18 -13.20
N HIS A 142 -0.25 -6.72 -12.05
CA HIS A 142 1.08 -7.27 -11.85
C HIS A 142 1.02 -8.75 -11.45
N SER A 143 2.04 -9.53 -11.81
CA SER A 143 2.23 -10.86 -11.19
C SER A 143 2.49 -10.68 -9.70
N PHE A 144 1.75 -11.40 -8.85
CA PHE A 144 1.87 -11.28 -7.39
C PHE A 144 3.30 -11.56 -6.93
N CYS A 145 3.87 -12.70 -7.35
CA CYS A 145 5.19 -13.12 -6.89
C CYS A 145 6.32 -12.28 -7.48
N ALA A 146 6.17 -11.80 -8.73
CA ALA A 146 7.16 -10.93 -9.35
C ALA A 146 7.19 -9.55 -8.67
N PHE A 147 6.02 -8.97 -8.40
CA PHE A 147 5.93 -7.73 -7.64
C PHE A 147 6.52 -7.91 -6.24
N LEU A 148 6.13 -8.98 -5.53
CA LEU A 148 6.61 -9.22 -4.18
C LEU A 148 8.11 -9.46 -4.11
N SER A 149 8.70 -10.20 -5.05
CA SER A 149 10.14 -10.45 -5.07
C SER A 149 10.93 -9.17 -5.29
N GLU A 150 10.53 -8.34 -6.27
CA GLU A 150 11.17 -7.06 -6.53
C GLU A 150 11.01 -6.10 -5.34
N TYR A 151 9.83 -6.06 -4.73
CA TYR A 151 9.57 -5.26 -3.53
C TYR A 151 10.43 -5.69 -2.34
N MET A 152 10.54 -7.00 -2.08
CA MET A 152 11.35 -7.55 -1.00
C MET A 152 12.85 -7.29 -1.20
N THR A 153 13.34 -7.37 -2.44
CA THR A 153 14.74 -7.08 -2.75
C THR A 153 15.06 -5.59 -2.59
N ARG A 154 14.15 -4.71 -3.00
CA ARG A 154 14.33 -3.26 -2.90
C ARG A 154 14.12 -2.72 -1.48
N TYR A 155 13.19 -3.31 -0.74
CA TYR A 155 12.74 -2.84 0.57
C TYR A 155 12.72 -3.98 1.61
N PRO A 156 13.90 -4.37 2.14
CA PRO A 156 14.04 -5.58 2.93
C PRO A 156 13.36 -5.56 4.31
N ASN A 157 12.99 -4.39 4.84
CA ASN A 157 12.41 -4.23 6.18
C ASN A 157 10.88 -4.08 6.16
N CYS A 158 10.24 -4.60 5.11
CA CYS A 158 8.80 -4.53 4.95
C CYS A 158 8.10 -5.67 5.68
N ARG A 159 6.86 -5.40 6.12
CA ARG A 159 5.94 -6.43 6.63
C ARG A 159 4.75 -6.53 5.70
N TYR A 160 4.22 -7.75 5.58
CA TYR A 160 3.20 -8.07 4.60
C TYR A 160 2.03 -8.75 5.29
N ALA A 161 0.81 -8.40 4.89
CA ALA A 161 -0.39 -9.04 5.38
C ALA A 161 -1.36 -9.34 4.24
N ILE A 162 -2.14 -10.40 4.41
CA ILE A 162 -3.27 -10.74 3.55
C ILE A 162 -4.54 -10.76 4.39
N ARG A 163 -5.62 -10.21 3.85
CA ARG A 163 -6.98 -10.42 4.35
C ARG A 163 -7.84 -11.04 3.26
N ASN A 164 -8.45 -12.16 3.59
CA ASN A 164 -9.32 -12.86 2.66
C ASN A 164 -10.73 -12.24 2.68
N LEU A 165 -11.46 -12.33 1.57
CA LEU A 165 -12.89 -12.07 1.59
C LEU A 165 -13.60 -13.08 2.50
N SER A 166 -14.59 -12.60 3.25
CA SER A 166 -15.47 -13.40 4.10
C SER A 166 -16.19 -14.49 3.31
N GLN A 167 -16.58 -14.16 2.08
CA GLN A 167 -17.22 -15.05 1.12
C GLN A 167 -16.59 -14.83 -0.26
N PRO A 168 -16.52 -15.87 -1.12
CA PRO A 168 -16.14 -15.68 -2.51
C PRO A 168 -17.07 -14.68 -3.20
N LEU A 169 -16.54 -13.93 -4.17
CA LEU A 169 -17.38 -13.08 -5.02
C LEU A 169 -18.41 -13.94 -5.75
N ASN A 170 -19.66 -13.47 -5.80
CA ASN A 170 -20.66 -14.11 -6.64
C ASN A 170 -20.33 -13.90 -8.14
N PRO A 171 -20.94 -14.66 -9.07
CA PRO A 171 -20.61 -14.55 -10.49
C PRO A 171 -20.78 -13.14 -11.07
N SER A 172 -21.82 -12.41 -10.66
CA SER A 172 -22.08 -11.04 -11.11
C SER A 172 -20.99 -10.06 -10.63
N GLN A 173 -20.60 -10.17 -9.35
CA GLN A 173 -19.49 -9.38 -8.80
C GLN A 173 -18.16 -9.71 -9.47
N SER A 174 -17.89 -10.99 -9.75
CA SER A 174 -16.66 -11.40 -10.42
C SER A 174 -16.59 -10.85 -11.85
N PHE A 175 -17.70 -10.89 -12.60
CA PHE A 175 -17.79 -10.32 -13.94
C PHE A 175 -17.65 -8.79 -13.92
N SER A 176 -18.35 -8.12 -13.00
CA SER A 176 -18.25 -6.67 -12.80
C SER A 176 -16.82 -6.24 -12.42
N LEU A 177 -16.13 -6.98 -11.55
CA LEU A 177 -14.74 -6.73 -11.21
C LEU A 177 -13.82 -6.80 -12.44
N HIS A 178 -14.01 -7.85 -13.25
CA HIS A 178 -13.24 -8.05 -14.47
C HIS A 178 -13.41 -6.88 -15.44
N ASP A 179 -14.65 -6.48 -15.72
CA ASP A 179 -14.96 -5.39 -16.64
C ASP A 179 -14.49 -4.03 -16.13
N PHE A 180 -14.62 -3.79 -14.83
CA PHE A 180 -14.11 -2.57 -14.19
C PHE A 180 -12.59 -2.45 -14.34
N ILE A 181 -11.84 -3.52 -14.10
CA ILE A 181 -10.39 -3.50 -14.23
C ILE A 181 -10.00 -3.23 -15.70
N ILE A 182 -10.57 -3.97 -16.64
CA ILE A 182 -10.25 -3.81 -18.07
C ILE A 182 -10.57 -2.40 -18.55
N SER A 183 -11.74 -1.87 -18.19
CA SER A 183 -12.15 -0.52 -18.59
C SER A 183 -11.24 0.55 -17.97
N THR A 184 -10.90 0.41 -16.69
CA THR A 184 -9.98 1.31 -15.98
C THR A 184 -8.60 1.37 -16.65
N ILE A 185 -8.02 0.23 -16.99
CA ILE A 185 -6.71 0.15 -17.67
C ILE A 185 -6.79 0.75 -19.08
N LYS A 186 -7.84 0.42 -19.85
CA LYS A 186 -8.02 0.93 -21.23
C LYS A 186 -8.19 2.44 -21.27
N GLN A 187 -8.89 3.02 -20.31
CA GLN A 187 -9.15 4.45 -20.28
C GLN A 187 -7.87 5.27 -20.06
N LYS A 188 -6.87 4.74 -19.34
CA LYS A 188 -5.61 5.44 -18.99
C LYS A 188 -5.79 6.84 -18.41
N LYS A 189 -6.98 7.16 -17.89
CA LYS A 189 -7.34 8.49 -17.38
C LYS A 189 -6.75 8.78 -16.00
N PHE A 190 -6.31 7.74 -15.29
CA PHE A 190 -5.90 7.86 -13.91
C PHE A 190 -4.40 8.18 -13.79
N VAL A 191 -4.11 9.33 -13.19
CA VAL A 191 -2.77 9.82 -12.87
C VAL A 191 -2.45 9.44 -11.43
N PHE A 192 -1.32 8.78 -11.22
CA PHE A 192 -0.86 8.49 -9.87
C PHE A 192 -0.37 9.76 -9.19
N VAL A 193 -0.90 10.01 -8.00
CA VAL A 193 -0.61 11.22 -7.23
C VAL A 193 0.84 11.27 -6.75
N SER A 194 1.38 12.47 -6.65
CA SER A 194 2.55 12.72 -5.80
C SER A 194 2.22 12.50 -4.32
N ASN A 195 3.24 12.32 -3.48
CA ASN A 195 3.04 12.19 -2.02
C ASN A 195 2.36 13.43 -1.42
N PHE A 196 2.66 14.61 -1.96
CA PHE A 196 2.02 15.86 -1.56
C PHE A 196 0.53 15.86 -1.90
N GLU A 197 0.17 15.53 -3.15
CA GLU A 197 -1.23 15.43 -3.58
C GLU A 197 -2.00 14.38 -2.77
N MET A 198 -1.38 13.22 -2.49
CA MET A 198 -1.97 12.18 -1.64
C MET A 198 -2.28 12.70 -0.24
N PHE A 199 -1.31 13.37 0.40
CA PHE A 199 -1.48 13.96 1.72
C PHE A 199 -2.55 15.05 1.71
N TRP A 200 -2.48 15.97 0.75
CA TRP A 200 -3.45 17.06 0.58
C TRP A 200 -4.87 16.54 0.40
N CYS A 201 -5.08 15.60 -0.53
CA CYS A 201 -6.38 15.00 -0.77
C CYS A 201 -6.93 14.33 0.49
N PHE A 202 -6.14 13.51 1.18
CA PHE A 202 -6.60 12.83 2.39
C PHE A 202 -7.05 13.81 3.49
N TYR A 203 -6.23 14.83 3.80
CA TYR A 203 -6.52 15.75 4.90
C TYR A 203 -7.62 16.75 4.59
N THR A 204 -7.68 17.26 3.36
CA THR A 204 -8.79 18.13 2.95
C THR A 204 -10.11 17.37 2.97
N GLU A 205 -10.12 16.09 2.61
CA GLU A 205 -11.33 15.28 2.61
C GLU A 205 -11.75 14.78 4.00
N THR A 206 -10.79 14.61 4.92
CA THR A 206 -11.05 14.06 6.27
C THR A 206 -11.27 15.14 7.33
N LEU A 207 -10.46 16.20 7.33
CA LEU A 207 -10.39 17.16 8.45
C LEU A 207 -10.64 18.61 8.02
N PHE A 208 -10.20 19.01 6.82
CA PHE A 208 -10.13 20.41 6.42
C PHE A 208 -10.87 20.67 5.10
N ARG A 209 -12.13 20.24 5.01
CA ARG A 209 -12.94 20.38 3.77
C ARG A 209 -13.09 21.82 3.29
N PHE A 210 -13.02 22.79 4.20
CA PHE A 210 -13.02 24.21 3.86
C PHE A 210 -11.78 24.66 3.06
N LEU A 211 -10.72 23.84 2.99
CA LEU A 211 -9.53 24.10 2.18
C LEU A 211 -9.64 23.56 0.75
N LEU A 212 -10.68 22.78 0.39
CA LEU A 212 -10.89 22.28 -0.97
C LEU A 212 -10.90 23.38 -2.05
N PRO A 213 -11.47 24.58 -1.82
CA PRO A 213 -11.37 25.68 -2.77
C PRO A 213 -9.93 26.13 -3.09
N LEU A 214 -8.94 25.70 -2.29
CA LEU A 214 -7.53 26.00 -2.53
C LEU A 214 -6.84 25.01 -3.48
N ASP A 215 -7.50 23.94 -3.91
CA ASP A 215 -6.93 22.93 -4.82
C ASP A 215 -6.22 23.54 -6.06
N PRO A 216 -6.78 24.55 -6.76
CA PRO A 216 -6.10 25.18 -7.91
C PRO A 216 -4.80 25.89 -7.54
N TYR A 217 -4.73 26.49 -6.35
CA TYR A 217 -3.54 27.22 -5.87
C TYR A 217 -2.44 26.27 -5.39
N MET A 218 -2.82 25.10 -4.87
CA MET A 218 -1.89 24.05 -4.47
C MET A 218 -1.44 23.17 -5.64
N LYS A 219 -1.82 23.53 -6.88
CA LYS A 219 -1.52 22.78 -8.12
C LYS A 219 -1.96 21.33 -8.04
N ILE A 220 -3.08 21.07 -7.37
CA ILE A 220 -3.66 19.73 -7.35
C ILE A 220 -4.25 19.47 -8.73
N SER A 221 -3.77 18.41 -9.39
CA SER A 221 -4.33 17.97 -10.66
C SER A 221 -5.84 17.72 -10.51
N ASN A 222 -6.60 17.68 -11.61
CA ASN A 222 -8.04 17.39 -11.57
C ASN A 222 -8.30 16.16 -10.69
N LYS A 223 -8.93 16.35 -9.51
CA LYS A 223 -9.05 15.30 -8.49
C LYS A 223 -9.66 14.04 -9.06
N ASN A 224 -10.64 14.17 -9.96
CA ASN A 224 -11.32 13.03 -10.59
C ASN A 224 -10.37 12.13 -11.40
N GLU A 225 -9.25 12.66 -11.87
CA GLU A 225 -8.23 11.92 -12.60
C GLU A 225 -7.14 11.37 -11.67
N LEU A 226 -7.09 11.78 -10.41
CA LEU A 226 -6.10 11.32 -9.46
C LEU A 226 -6.40 9.91 -8.94
N THR A 227 -5.35 9.12 -8.74
CA THR A 227 -5.44 7.79 -8.13
C THR A 227 -4.28 7.48 -7.21
N PHE A 228 -4.54 6.61 -6.24
CA PHE A 228 -3.57 5.97 -5.37
C PHE A 228 -4.14 4.63 -4.90
N CYS A 229 -3.29 3.81 -4.28
CA CYS A 229 -3.58 2.42 -3.98
C CYS A 229 -4.90 2.20 -3.22
N SER A 230 -5.18 2.97 -2.17
CA SER A 230 -6.43 2.82 -1.40
C SER A 230 -7.65 3.39 -2.11
N LYS A 231 -7.53 4.53 -2.81
CA LYS A 231 -8.62 5.09 -3.63
C LYS A 231 -9.09 4.09 -4.68
N LEU A 232 -8.14 3.50 -5.43
CA LEU A 232 -8.45 2.51 -6.45
C LEU A 232 -9.21 1.31 -5.88
N ILE A 233 -8.77 0.79 -4.73
CA ILE A 233 -9.41 -0.37 -4.10
C ILE A 233 -10.81 -0.01 -3.58
N THR A 234 -10.96 1.16 -2.95
CA THR A 234 -12.26 1.63 -2.48
C THR A 234 -13.25 1.74 -3.64
N GLU A 235 -12.85 2.37 -4.74
CA GLU A 235 -13.68 2.52 -5.94
C GLU A 235 -13.97 1.16 -6.60
N THR A 236 -12.98 0.27 -6.65
CA THR A 236 -13.18 -1.10 -7.15
C THR A 236 -14.23 -1.84 -6.31
N TYR A 237 -14.16 -1.74 -4.99
CA TYR A 237 -15.11 -2.38 -4.08
C TYR A 237 -16.48 -1.73 -4.05
N GLN A 238 -16.57 -0.41 -4.24
CA GLN A 238 -17.84 0.28 -4.46
C GLN A 238 -18.52 -0.22 -5.72
N HIS A 239 -17.76 -0.33 -6.80
CA HIS A 239 -18.28 -0.81 -8.08
C HIS A 239 -18.90 -2.21 -7.98
N ILE A 240 -18.29 -3.12 -7.21
CA ILE A 240 -18.79 -4.48 -7.01
C ILE A 240 -19.69 -4.65 -5.76
N GLY A 241 -20.06 -3.54 -5.11
CA GLY A 241 -21.00 -3.53 -3.98
C GLY A 241 -20.46 -4.13 -2.66
N LEU A 242 -19.14 -4.18 -2.46
CA LEU A 242 -18.53 -4.56 -1.17
C LEU A 242 -18.33 -3.37 -0.22
N VAL A 243 -18.18 -2.17 -0.76
CA VAL A 243 -18.06 -0.92 0.01
C VAL A 243 -19.21 0.00 -0.37
N ASP A 244 -19.78 0.72 0.60
CA ASP A 244 -20.85 1.68 0.36
C ASP A 244 -20.35 2.85 -0.50
N ASN A 245 -21.16 3.30 -1.46
CA ASN A 245 -20.89 4.44 -2.33
C ASN A 245 -20.72 5.76 -1.57
N ASN A 246 -21.18 5.86 -0.32
CA ASN A 246 -20.96 7.02 0.54
C ASN A 246 -19.53 7.11 1.12
N VAL A 247 -18.75 6.02 1.05
CA VAL A 247 -17.37 6.00 1.55
C VAL A 247 -16.50 6.83 0.61
N ASN A 248 -15.93 7.92 1.13
CA ASN A 248 -15.10 8.80 0.32
C ASN A 248 -13.75 8.16 -0.01
N SER A 249 -13.53 7.79 -1.26
CA SER A 249 -12.31 7.11 -1.72
C SER A 249 -11.03 7.93 -1.48
N PHE A 250 -11.10 9.26 -1.51
CA PHE A 250 -9.97 10.14 -1.19
C PHE A 250 -9.63 10.19 0.31
N ALA A 251 -10.60 9.89 1.19
CA ALA A 251 -10.39 9.79 2.62
C ALA A 251 -10.05 8.36 3.08
N THR A 252 -10.00 7.38 2.16
CA THR A 252 -9.61 6.01 2.49
C THR A 252 -8.11 5.81 2.38
N THR A 253 -7.55 5.06 3.33
CA THR A 253 -6.13 4.67 3.34
C THR A 253 -6.03 3.15 3.31
N PRO A 254 -4.84 2.56 3.08
CA PRO A 254 -4.66 1.11 3.18
C PRO A 254 -5.17 0.52 4.51
N ASN A 255 -5.20 1.34 5.56
CA ASN A 255 -5.61 0.95 6.90
C ASN A 255 -7.12 0.80 7.07
N TYR A 256 -7.93 1.41 6.19
CA TYR A 256 -9.36 1.14 6.10
C TYR A 256 -9.64 -0.35 5.90
N PHE A 257 -8.75 -1.03 5.17
CA PHE A 257 -8.84 -2.46 4.90
C PHE A 257 -8.15 -3.34 5.94
N SER A 258 -7.57 -2.78 7.00
CA SER A 258 -6.77 -3.53 7.98
C SER A 258 -7.44 -3.71 9.33
N PHE A 259 -7.03 -4.70 10.11
CA PHE A 259 -7.45 -4.77 11.52
C PHE A 259 -6.96 -3.54 12.32
N PRO A 260 -7.76 -2.95 13.23
CA PRO A 260 -9.08 -3.38 13.72
C PRO A 260 -10.27 -2.88 12.91
N ASN A 261 -10.06 -2.16 11.80
CA ASN A 261 -11.14 -1.75 10.93
C ASN A 261 -11.77 -3.01 10.30
N SER A 262 -12.88 -3.42 10.91
CA SER A 262 -13.64 -4.59 10.52
C SER A 262 -14.62 -4.19 9.43
N ASN A 263 -14.17 -4.28 8.20
CA ASN A 263 -15.09 -4.37 7.08
C ASN A 263 -15.76 -5.73 7.14
N HIS A 264 -17.10 -5.77 7.16
CA HIS A 264 -17.88 -7.02 7.27
C HIS A 264 -17.52 -8.04 6.17
N PHE A 265 -17.03 -7.56 5.02
CA PHE A 265 -16.64 -8.40 3.90
C PHE A 265 -15.20 -8.95 3.96
N LEU A 266 -14.33 -8.49 4.87
CA LEU A 266 -12.94 -8.98 5.02
C LEU A 266 -12.73 -9.69 6.35
N ILE A 267 -12.26 -10.92 6.30
CA ILE A 267 -11.95 -11.74 7.48
C ILE A 267 -10.44 -11.87 7.69
N ASN A 268 -10.06 -12.26 8.92
CA ASN A 268 -8.76 -12.79 9.31
C ASN A 268 -7.54 -12.15 8.64
N GLU A 269 -6.85 -11.28 9.35
CA GLU A 269 -5.56 -10.77 8.89
C GLU A 269 -4.44 -11.78 9.15
N THR A 270 -3.76 -12.18 8.08
CA THR A 270 -2.62 -13.11 8.12
C THR A 270 -1.35 -12.38 7.75
N GLU A 271 -0.41 -12.27 8.69
CA GLU A 271 0.94 -11.79 8.44
C GLU A 271 1.76 -12.84 7.70
N ILE A 272 2.45 -12.44 6.64
CA ILE A 272 3.46 -13.27 5.96
C ILE A 272 4.83 -12.94 6.53
N ILE A 273 5.45 -13.91 7.19
CA ILE A 273 6.76 -13.78 7.83
C ILE A 273 7.78 -14.60 7.05
N PHE A 274 8.74 -13.93 6.43
CA PHE A 274 9.83 -14.57 5.70
C PHE A 274 11.00 -14.86 6.64
N THR A 275 11.15 -16.12 7.05
CA THR A 275 12.29 -16.57 7.88
C THR A 275 13.44 -17.03 7.00
N PRO A 276 14.70 -16.96 7.47
CA PRO A 276 15.82 -17.61 6.79
C PRO A 276 15.58 -19.11 6.55
#